data_AF-A0A370PXQ2-F1
#
_entry.id   AF-A0A370PXQ2-F1
#
_cell.length_a   1.000
_cell.length_b   1.000
_cell.length_c   1.000
_cell.angle_alpha   90.00
_cell.angle_beta   90.00
_cell.angle_gamma   90.00
#
_symmetry.space_group_name_H-M   'P 1'
#
loop_
_entity.id
_entity.type
_entity.pdbx_description
1 polymer ?
#
loop_
_entity_poly.entity_id
_entity_poly.type
_entity_poly.pdbx_seq_one_letter_code
_entity_poly.pdbx_strand_id
1 'polypeptide(L)'
;MPLLHTLLTTFLAASTTALAASPNTTTTSSTTTTFPNTLNITTLTAHNNQSVLECWALDPGYSTSAQAGVSGTAMLNLGPVTSNATNLLIPGEYDGGRHNAPTIQWVIFLSGVAHITLPNSTDEAWIVGGKNGAILALDTAEVSALGHSTTYPTEESTVVLEVALKEIPGHRVLHGGACGEDELL
;
A
#
# COMPACT_ATOMS: atom_id res chain seq x y z
N MET A 1 28.27 -99.09 -22.99
CA MET A 1 28.56 -98.67 -21.60
C MET A 1 28.39 -97.15 -21.55
N PRO A 2 27.60 -96.62 -20.61
CA PRO A 2 26.96 -95.31 -20.72
C PRO A 2 27.91 -94.18 -20.28
N LEU A 3 27.80 -93.00 -20.91
CA LEU A 3 28.37 -91.77 -20.37
C LEU A 3 27.24 -90.76 -20.16
N LEU A 4 26.90 -90.62 -18.89
CA LEU A 4 25.91 -89.73 -18.29
C LEU A 4 26.34 -88.27 -18.52
N HIS A 5 25.48 -87.44 -19.11
CA HIS A 5 25.64 -85.98 -19.08
C HIS A 5 24.39 -85.35 -18.44
N THR A 6 24.61 -84.85 -17.24
CA THR A 6 23.64 -84.16 -16.39
C THR A 6 23.47 -82.73 -16.91
N LEU A 7 22.27 -82.37 -17.38
CA LEU A 7 21.93 -80.98 -17.72
C LEU A 7 21.38 -80.30 -16.46
N LEU A 8 22.10 -79.29 -15.96
CA LEU A 8 21.71 -78.48 -14.80
C LEU A 8 20.76 -77.36 -15.27
N THR A 9 19.48 -77.46 -14.95
CA THR A 9 18.49 -76.40 -15.19
C THR A 9 18.57 -75.35 -14.09
N THR A 10 18.98 -74.12 -14.44
CA THR A 10 18.92 -72.95 -13.56
C THR A 10 17.52 -72.34 -13.60
N PHE A 11 16.80 -72.38 -12.48
CA PHE A 11 15.56 -71.62 -12.29
C PHE A 11 15.91 -70.20 -11.82
N LEU A 12 15.57 -69.17 -12.62
CA LEU A 12 15.57 -67.78 -12.19
C LEU A 12 14.25 -67.48 -11.48
N ALA A 13 14.29 -67.23 -10.16
CA ALA A 13 13.16 -66.69 -9.43
C ALA A 13 13.09 -65.17 -9.63
N ALA A 14 12.04 -64.68 -10.28
CA ALA A 14 11.76 -63.25 -10.39
C ALA A 14 10.95 -62.81 -9.15
N SER A 15 11.58 -62.03 -8.28
CA SER A 15 10.94 -61.42 -7.11
C SER A 15 10.20 -60.16 -7.53
N THR A 16 8.86 -60.21 -7.58
CA THR A 16 8.03 -59.01 -7.79
C THR A 16 7.77 -58.32 -6.45
N THR A 17 8.47 -57.21 -6.20
CA THR A 17 8.14 -56.30 -5.09
C THR A 17 7.01 -55.36 -5.52
N ALA A 18 5.82 -55.54 -4.94
CA ALA A 18 4.73 -54.58 -5.06
C ALA A 18 5.00 -53.35 -4.17
N LEU A 19 5.22 -52.17 -4.77
CA LEU A 19 5.23 -50.91 -4.03
C LEU A 19 3.78 -50.48 -3.76
N ALA A 20 3.40 -50.43 -2.48
CA ALA A 20 2.16 -49.80 -2.05
C ALA A 20 2.29 -48.27 -2.18
N ALA A 21 1.50 -47.66 -3.07
CA ALA A 21 1.38 -46.21 -3.14
C ALA A 21 0.59 -45.70 -1.92
N SER A 22 1.26 -44.93 -1.06
CA SER A 22 0.58 -44.17 0.01
C SER A 22 -0.20 -43.02 -0.62
N PRO A 23 -1.49 -42.81 -0.26
CA PRO A 23 -2.22 -41.63 -0.68
C PRO A 23 -1.66 -40.43 0.09
N ASN A 24 -0.74 -39.71 -0.55
CA ASN A 24 -0.28 -38.43 -0.04
C ASN A 24 -1.47 -37.47 -0.15
N THR A 25 -2.19 -37.31 0.96
CA THR A 25 -3.31 -36.39 1.04
C THR A 25 -2.69 -34.99 1.06
N THR A 26 -2.55 -34.39 -0.11
CA THR A 26 -2.11 -33.01 -0.26
C THR A 26 -3.20 -32.13 0.33
N THR A 27 -3.08 -31.80 1.62
CA THR A 27 -3.82 -30.71 2.23
C THR A 27 -3.37 -29.43 1.53
N THR A 28 -4.15 -29.00 0.54
CA THR A 28 -4.02 -27.67 -0.06
C THR A 28 -4.39 -26.67 1.04
N SER A 29 -3.39 -26.20 1.80
CA SER A 29 -3.56 -25.06 2.69
C SER A 29 -3.89 -23.85 1.82
N SER A 30 -5.19 -23.55 1.67
CA SER A 30 -5.65 -22.30 1.09
C SER A 30 -5.29 -21.18 2.06
N THR A 31 -4.14 -20.55 1.86
CA THR A 31 -3.85 -19.25 2.49
C THR A 31 -4.86 -18.25 1.95
N THR A 32 -5.92 -17.99 2.72
CA THR A 32 -6.88 -16.92 2.43
C THR A 32 -6.16 -15.59 2.64
N THR A 33 -5.79 -14.92 1.55
CA THR A 33 -5.30 -13.54 1.59
C THR A 33 -6.38 -12.67 2.23
N THR A 34 -6.10 -12.11 3.41
CA THR A 34 -6.99 -11.19 4.10
C THR A 34 -6.52 -9.78 3.80
N PHE A 35 -7.40 -8.97 3.24
CA PHE A 35 -7.15 -7.55 2.99
C PHE A 35 -7.67 -6.71 4.17
N PRO A 36 -7.09 -5.53 4.44
CA PRO A 36 -7.70 -4.60 5.38
C PRO A 36 -9.09 -4.17 4.87
N ASN A 37 -9.99 -3.86 5.80
CA ASN A 37 -11.36 -3.46 5.45
C ASN A 37 -11.42 -2.10 4.76
N THR A 38 -10.44 -1.22 4.99
CA THR A 38 -10.36 0.12 4.42
C THR A 38 -8.91 0.59 4.32
N LEU A 39 -8.70 1.73 3.64
CA LEU A 39 -7.45 2.46 3.61
C LEU A 39 -7.46 3.50 4.73
N ASN A 40 -6.52 3.37 5.67
CA ASN A 40 -6.22 4.45 6.59
C ASN A 40 -5.18 5.39 5.97
N ILE A 41 -5.32 6.68 6.20
CA ILE A 41 -4.53 7.70 5.52
C ILE A 41 -4.25 8.90 6.41
N THR A 42 -2.98 9.29 6.47
CA THR A 42 -2.59 10.58 7.04
C THR A 42 -3.16 11.68 6.18
N THR A 43 -3.95 12.55 6.81
CA THR A 43 -4.64 13.65 6.17
C THR A 43 -4.20 14.95 6.78
N LEU A 44 -3.81 15.89 5.93
CA LEU A 44 -3.55 17.26 6.29
C LEU A 44 -4.82 18.07 6.00
N THR A 45 -5.53 18.48 7.03
CA THR A 45 -6.78 19.23 6.95
C THR A 45 -6.69 20.53 7.75
N ALA A 46 -7.79 21.22 8.01
CA ALA A 46 -7.79 22.42 8.81
C ALA A 46 -8.94 22.47 9.81
N HIS A 47 -8.64 22.99 11.01
CA HIS A 47 -9.62 23.34 12.04
C HIS A 47 -9.33 24.74 12.54
N ASN A 48 -10.38 25.54 12.79
CA ASN A 48 -10.24 26.90 13.31
C ASN A 48 -9.19 27.74 12.55
N ASN A 49 -9.23 27.66 11.21
CA ASN A 49 -8.35 28.38 10.30
C ASN A 49 -6.85 28.00 10.37
N GLN A 50 -6.55 26.80 10.86
CA GLN A 50 -5.18 26.30 11.06
C GLN A 50 -5.05 24.87 10.54
N SER A 51 -3.95 24.58 9.83
CA SER A 51 -3.66 23.22 9.38
C SER A 51 -3.44 22.28 10.56
N VAL A 52 -4.00 21.07 10.46
CA VAL A 52 -3.81 19.97 11.42
C VAL A 52 -3.61 18.65 10.69
N LEU A 53 -3.00 17.69 11.37
CA LEU A 53 -2.92 16.32 10.91
C LEU A 53 -4.02 15.49 11.56
N GLU A 54 -4.62 14.59 10.79
CA GLU A 54 -5.57 13.58 11.27
C GLU A 54 -5.30 12.24 10.57
N CYS A 55 -5.57 11.14 11.27
CA CYS A 55 -5.61 9.82 10.66
C CYS A 55 -7.04 9.49 10.30
N TRP A 56 -7.29 9.30 9.01
CA TRP A 56 -8.61 8.99 8.48
C TRP A 56 -8.68 7.55 8.05
N ALA A 57 -9.89 7.00 8.04
CA ALA A 57 -10.19 5.75 7.36
C ALA A 57 -11.27 5.99 6.31
N LEU A 58 -10.97 5.65 5.07
CA LEU A 58 -11.88 5.93 3.96
C LEU A 58 -13.18 5.12 4.05
N ASP A 59 -14.25 5.69 3.52
CA ASP A 59 -15.59 5.11 3.50
C ASP A 59 -16.31 5.47 2.19
N PRO A 60 -16.84 4.50 1.42
CA PRO A 60 -16.78 3.06 1.66
C PRO A 60 -15.35 2.51 1.57
N GLY A 61 -15.09 1.47 2.38
CA GLY A 61 -13.83 0.72 2.39
C GLY A 61 -13.60 -0.13 1.14
N TYR A 62 -12.72 -1.13 1.25
CA TYR A 62 -12.41 -2.03 0.15
C TYR A 62 -13.59 -2.94 -0.20
N SER A 63 -13.75 -3.20 -1.50
CA SER A 63 -14.69 -4.17 -2.07
C SER A 63 -13.95 -5.12 -3.02
N THR A 64 -14.46 -6.33 -3.20
CA THR A 64 -13.83 -7.30 -4.12
C THR A 64 -14.18 -6.97 -5.57
N SER A 65 -13.18 -6.94 -6.44
CA SER A 65 -13.39 -6.71 -7.87
C SER A 65 -13.73 -7.99 -8.62
N ALA A 66 -14.63 -7.89 -9.60
CA ALA A 66 -14.90 -8.91 -10.60
C ALA A 66 -14.31 -8.55 -11.99
N GLN A 67 -13.61 -7.41 -12.09
CA GLN A 67 -13.08 -6.92 -13.36
C GLN A 67 -11.90 -7.78 -13.82
N ALA A 68 -11.88 -8.14 -15.11
CA ALA A 68 -10.76 -8.86 -15.70
C ALA A 68 -9.44 -8.09 -15.48
N GLY A 69 -8.38 -8.79 -15.09
CA GLY A 69 -7.07 -8.21 -14.74
C GLY A 69 -6.86 -7.94 -13.25
N VAL A 70 -7.94 -7.76 -12.47
CA VAL A 70 -7.88 -7.51 -11.01
C VAL A 70 -8.95 -8.31 -10.23
N SER A 71 -9.53 -9.33 -10.86
CA SER A 71 -10.59 -10.15 -10.26
C SER A 71 -10.11 -10.82 -8.96
N GLY A 72 -10.92 -10.75 -7.91
CA GLY A 72 -10.61 -11.28 -6.58
C GLY A 72 -9.75 -10.35 -5.70
N THR A 73 -9.29 -9.20 -6.22
CA THR A 73 -8.53 -8.22 -5.43
C THR A 73 -9.44 -7.27 -4.66
N ALA A 74 -8.92 -6.70 -3.57
CA ALA A 74 -9.55 -5.60 -2.85
C ALA A 74 -9.33 -4.27 -3.60
N MET A 75 -10.42 -3.56 -3.90
CA MET A 75 -10.40 -2.26 -4.56
C MET A 75 -11.26 -1.26 -3.79
N LEU A 76 -10.73 -0.04 -3.66
CA LEU A 76 -11.41 1.11 -3.06
C LEU A 76 -11.31 2.30 -4.03
N ASN A 77 -12.35 3.13 -4.05
CA ASN A 77 -12.36 4.37 -4.83
C ASN A 77 -11.68 5.50 -4.04
N LEU A 78 -10.71 6.19 -4.64
CA LEU A 78 -9.98 7.31 -4.02
C LEU A 78 -10.72 8.66 -4.16
N GLY A 79 -11.95 8.65 -4.67
CA GLY A 79 -12.75 9.84 -4.94
C GLY A 79 -12.65 10.32 -6.40
N PRO A 80 -13.57 11.19 -6.84
CA PRO A 80 -13.53 11.73 -8.19
C PRO A 80 -12.38 12.72 -8.33
N VAL A 81 -11.45 12.39 -9.22
CA VAL A 81 -10.36 13.30 -9.60
C VAL A 81 -10.86 14.37 -10.56
N THR A 82 -10.20 15.52 -10.56
CA THR A 82 -10.34 16.50 -11.63
C THR A 82 -9.62 16.01 -12.89
N SER A 83 -9.60 16.82 -13.96
CA SER A 83 -9.01 16.42 -15.25
C SER A 83 -7.48 16.37 -15.28
N ASN A 84 -6.79 16.68 -14.18
CA ASN A 84 -5.33 16.83 -14.18
C ASN A 84 -4.66 16.05 -13.05
N ALA A 85 -3.47 15.54 -13.35
CA ALA A 85 -2.55 14.96 -12.40
C ALA A 85 -1.13 15.40 -12.80
N THR A 86 -0.32 15.75 -11.81
CA THR A 86 1.03 16.28 -12.05
C THR A 86 2.05 15.34 -11.46
N ASN A 87 3.06 14.97 -12.26
CA ASN A 87 4.23 14.25 -11.78
C ASN A 87 5.34 15.26 -11.47
N LEU A 88 5.80 15.26 -10.22
CA LEU A 88 6.83 16.16 -9.73
C LEU A 88 8.11 15.37 -9.45
N LEU A 89 9.23 15.93 -9.89
CA LEU A 89 10.57 15.52 -9.48
C LEU A 89 11.12 16.63 -8.59
N ILE A 90 11.22 16.34 -7.31
CA ILE A 90 11.70 17.28 -6.30
C ILE A 90 13.16 16.93 -6.01
N PRO A 91 14.10 17.89 -6.13
CA PRO A 91 15.49 17.64 -5.80
C PRO A 91 15.67 17.12 -4.37
N GLY A 92 16.76 16.42 -4.12
CA GLY A 92 17.17 16.11 -2.75
C GLY A 92 17.52 17.37 -1.96
N GLU A 93 17.46 17.26 -0.63
CA GLU A 93 17.72 18.35 0.32
C GLU A 93 16.90 19.63 0.03
N TYR A 94 15.69 19.46 -0.49
CA TYR A 94 14.84 20.56 -0.91
C TYR A 94 13.93 21.02 0.25
N ASP A 95 13.90 22.33 0.52
CA ASP A 95 12.94 22.94 1.42
C ASP A 95 11.81 23.56 0.60
N GLY A 96 10.62 22.94 0.65
CA GLY A 96 9.42 23.45 0.01
C GLY A 96 8.83 24.66 0.73
N GLY A 97 9.34 25.00 1.91
CA GLY A 97 8.90 26.12 2.72
C GLY A 97 7.48 25.96 3.23
N ARG A 98 6.94 27.05 3.80
CA ARG A 98 5.57 27.10 4.27
C ARG A 98 4.61 27.44 3.15
N HIS A 99 3.56 26.65 2.98
CA HIS A 99 2.54 26.81 1.95
C HIS A 99 1.23 26.09 2.32
N ASN A 100 0.16 26.40 1.60
CA ASN A 100 -1.09 25.63 1.63
C ASN A 100 -1.10 24.63 0.48
N ALA A 101 -1.93 23.58 0.58
CA ALA A 101 -2.29 22.81 -0.59
C ALA A 101 -2.96 23.72 -1.66
N PRO A 102 -2.55 23.68 -2.94
CA PRO A 102 -3.13 24.51 -4.00
C PRO A 102 -4.58 24.14 -4.33
N THR A 103 -4.98 22.92 -4.00
CA THR A 103 -6.34 22.38 -4.11
C THR A 103 -6.46 21.19 -3.17
N ILE A 104 -7.68 20.73 -2.88
CA ILE A 104 -7.85 19.41 -2.28
C ILE A 104 -7.25 18.36 -3.23
N GLN A 105 -6.33 17.53 -2.73
CA GLN A 105 -5.60 16.60 -3.59
C GLN A 105 -5.05 15.39 -2.84
N TRP A 106 -4.86 14.32 -3.58
CA TRP A 106 -3.92 13.27 -3.20
C TRP A 106 -2.51 13.75 -3.49
N VAL A 107 -1.61 13.55 -2.52
CA VAL A 107 -0.17 13.67 -2.72
C VAL A 107 0.42 12.28 -2.50
N ILE A 108 0.92 11.67 -3.57
CA ILE A 108 1.38 10.29 -3.57
C ILE A 108 2.88 10.29 -3.83
N PHE A 109 3.65 10.13 -2.76
CA PHE A 109 5.08 9.95 -2.80
C PHE A 109 5.40 8.55 -3.34
N LEU A 110 5.90 8.50 -4.57
CA LEU A 110 6.31 7.26 -5.23
C LEU A 110 7.69 6.79 -4.73
N SER A 111 8.57 7.74 -4.37
CA SER A 111 9.88 7.52 -3.76
C SER A 111 10.33 8.75 -2.98
N GLY A 112 11.41 8.60 -2.18
CA GLY A 112 11.94 9.69 -1.35
C GLY A 112 11.24 9.80 0.01
N VAL A 113 11.45 10.93 0.70
CA VAL A 113 10.85 11.20 2.01
C VAL A 113 10.39 12.64 2.05
N ALA A 114 9.17 12.87 2.51
CA ALA A 114 8.68 14.20 2.87
C ALA A 114 8.50 14.28 4.39
N HIS A 115 8.94 15.39 4.98
CA HIS A 115 8.71 15.72 6.37
C HIS A 115 7.81 16.95 6.46
N ILE A 116 6.64 16.78 7.06
CA ILE A 116 5.61 17.80 7.20
C ILE A 116 5.54 18.26 8.65
N THR A 117 5.55 19.58 8.85
CA THR A 117 5.38 20.22 10.16
C THR A 117 4.30 21.30 10.10
N LEU A 118 3.71 21.60 11.26
CA LEU A 118 2.62 22.57 11.39
C LEU A 118 3.08 23.80 12.18
N PRO A 119 2.66 25.03 11.80
CA PRO A 119 3.13 26.25 12.46
C PRO A 119 2.63 26.39 13.91
N ASN A 120 1.49 25.78 14.25
CA ASN A 120 0.81 25.96 15.54
C ASN A 120 0.59 24.62 16.29
N SER A 121 1.25 23.53 15.87
CA SER A 121 1.20 22.23 16.53
C SER A 121 2.59 21.62 16.58
N THR A 122 2.81 20.70 17.51
CA THR A 122 3.99 19.83 17.53
C THR A 122 3.79 18.54 16.73
N ASP A 123 2.58 18.31 16.21
CA ASP A 123 2.33 17.16 15.34
C ASP A 123 3.12 17.31 14.04
N GLU A 124 3.66 16.18 13.59
CA GLU A 124 4.44 16.08 12.37
C GLU A 124 4.12 14.77 11.64
N ALA A 125 4.48 14.71 10.36
CA ALA A 125 4.34 13.49 9.57
C ALA A 125 5.61 13.26 8.75
N TRP A 126 6.13 12.03 8.80
CA TRP A 126 7.20 11.54 7.93
C TRP A 126 6.59 10.60 6.91
N ILE A 127 6.56 11.03 5.66
CA ILE A 127 5.95 10.27 4.56
C ILE A 127 7.06 9.67 3.71
N VAL A 128 7.29 8.37 3.91
CA VAL A 128 8.21 7.59 3.09
C VAL A 128 7.48 7.14 1.83
N GLY A 129 8.06 7.44 0.67
CA GLY A 129 7.47 7.04 -0.60
C GLY A 129 7.34 5.51 -0.76
N GLY A 130 6.37 5.08 -1.56
CA GLY A 130 6.08 3.67 -1.80
C GLY A 130 4.71 3.25 -1.26
N LYS A 131 4.61 2.05 -0.68
CA LYS A 131 3.32 1.41 -0.33
C LYS A 131 2.39 2.28 0.53
N ASN A 132 2.98 3.08 1.42
CA ASN A 132 2.29 3.92 2.40
C ASN A 132 2.55 5.41 2.14
N GLY A 133 3.08 5.76 0.97
CA GLY A 133 3.51 7.11 0.63
C GLY A 133 2.38 8.02 0.15
N ALA A 134 1.12 7.66 0.35
CA ALA A 134 0.00 8.53 0.02
C ALA A 134 -0.41 9.36 1.24
N ILE A 135 -0.77 10.62 1.00
CA ILE A 135 -1.52 11.46 1.94
C ILE A 135 -2.64 12.18 1.21
N LEU A 136 -3.59 12.69 1.99
CA LEU A 136 -4.62 13.60 1.51
C LEU A 136 -4.30 15.01 2.02
N ALA A 137 -4.10 15.97 1.11
CA ALA A 137 -3.82 17.37 1.45
C ALA A 137 -5.05 18.22 1.14
N LEU A 138 -5.68 18.74 2.19
CA LEU A 138 -6.95 19.47 2.18
C LEU A 138 -6.85 20.84 2.82
N ASP A 139 -5.69 21.21 3.36
CA ASP A 139 -5.44 22.47 4.06
C ASP A 139 -5.22 23.65 3.09
N THR A 140 -6.18 23.84 2.18
CA THR A 140 -6.14 24.91 1.20
C THR A 140 -6.22 26.28 1.86
N ALA A 141 -5.86 27.33 1.12
CA ALA A 141 -5.85 28.71 1.64
C ALA A 141 -7.24 29.19 2.09
N GLU A 142 -8.33 28.55 1.62
CA GLU A 142 -9.69 28.84 2.02
C GLU A 142 -10.01 28.40 3.46
N VAL A 143 -9.29 27.39 3.99
CA VAL A 143 -9.58 26.76 5.29
C VAL A 143 -8.41 26.84 6.28
N SER A 144 -7.20 27.13 5.83
CA SER A 144 -6.01 27.33 6.67
C SER A 144 -5.27 28.60 6.29
N ALA A 145 -5.08 29.51 7.25
CA ALA A 145 -4.41 30.78 6.98
C ALA A 145 -2.89 30.68 6.79
N LEU A 146 -2.25 29.68 7.39
CA LEU A 146 -0.80 29.54 7.39
C LEU A 146 -0.30 28.31 6.61
N GLY A 147 -1.16 27.31 6.39
CA GLY A 147 -0.77 26.06 5.77
C GLY A 147 0.16 25.22 6.65
N HIS A 148 1.06 24.50 6.00
CA HIS A 148 2.06 23.62 6.58
C HIS A 148 3.45 23.90 5.99
N SER A 149 4.49 23.30 6.56
CA SER A 149 5.84 23.32 6.01
C SER A 149 6.26 21.92 5.58
N THR A 150 6.88 21.79 4.41
CA THR A 150 7.34 20.51 3.88
C THR A 150 8.81 20.59 3.50
N THR A 151 9.60 19.64 4.00
CA THR A 151 11.00 19.44 3.61
C THR A 151 11.20 18.07 3.01
N TYR A 152 12.21 17.94 2.15
CA TYR A 152 12.60 16.72 1.46
C TYR A 152 14.05 16.41 1.82
N PRO A 153 14.29 15.78 2.98
CA PRO A 153 15.60 15.82 3.63
C PRO A 153 16.61 14.82 3.06
N THR A 154 16.20 13.93 2.16
CA THR A 154 17.11 12.95 1.55
C THR A 154 17.96 13.57 0.45
N GLU A 155 19.19 13.08 0.26
CA GLU A 155 20.04 13.48 -0.88
C GLU A 155 19.44 13.07 -2.24
N GLU A 156 18.65 12.00 -2.25
CA GLU A 156 17.95 11.51 -3.44
C GLU A 156 16.71 12.34 -3.77
N SER A 157 16.39 12.42 -5.05
CA SER A 157 15.18 13.09 -5.51
C SER A 157 13.92 12.39 -5.01
N THR A 158 12.93 13.18 -4.59
CA THR A 158 11.59 12.69 -4.26
C THR A 158 10.71 12.74 -5.51
N VAL A 159 9.98 11.65 -5.78
CA VAL A 159 9.04 11.58 -6.91
C VAL A 159 7.63 11.56 -6.36
N VAL A 160 6.80 12.49 -6.83
CA VAL A 160 5.45 12.72 -6.30
C VAL A 160 4.44 12.78 -7.42
N LEU A 161 3.29 12.14 -7.22
CA LEU A 161 2.10 12.36 -8.02
C LEU A 161 1.10 13.19 -7.21
N GLU A 162 0.77 14.38 -7.71
CA GLU A 162 -0.30 15.21 -7.19
C GLU A 162 -1.55 15.01 -8.04
N VAL A 163 -2.65 14.59 -7.40
CA VAL A 163 -3.92 14.32 -8.08
C VAL A 163 -5.01 15.17 -7.45
N ALA A 164 -5.38 16.24 -8.15
CA ALA A 164 -6.41 17.15 -7.70
C ALA A 164 -7.78 16.47 -7.65
N LEU A 165 -8.49 16.63 -6.54
CA LEU A 165 -9.81 16.06 -6.30
C LEU A 165 -10.92 17.07 -6.58
N LYS A 166 -12.05 16.56 -7.04
CA LYS A 166 -13.27 17.36 -7.21
C LYS A 166 -14.01 17.53 -5.88
N GLU A 167 -13.96 16.52 -5.03
CA GLU A 167 -14.58 16.51 -3.70
C GLU A 167 -13.77 15.65 -2.74
N ILE A 168 -13.93 15.90 -1.44
CA ILE A 168 -13.27 15.12 -0.38
C ILE A 168 -13.91 13.72 -0.35
N PRO A 169 -13.14 12.62 -0.36
CA PRO A 169 -13.69 11.27 -0.28
C PRO A 169 -14.40 11.06 1.06
N GLY A 170 -15.40 10.18 1.07
CA GLY A 170 -16.05 9.75 2.30
C GLY A 170 -15.04 9.13 3.26
N HIS A 171 -15.15 9.43 4.55
CA HIS A 171 -14.19 9.01 5.56
C HIS A 171 -14.80 9.05 6.97
N ARG A 172 -14.13 8.37 7.89
CA ARG A 172 -14.21 8.63 9.34
C ARG A 172 -12.87 9.10 9.85
N VAL A 173 -12.87 10.04 10.79
CA VAL A 173 -11.67 10.42 11.54
C VAL A 173 -11.43 9.34 12.60
N LEU A 174 -10.22 8.78 12.65
CA LEU A 174 -9.81 7.82 13.68
C LEU A 174 -9.28 8.55 14.91
N HIS A 175 -8.36 9.49 14.69
CA HIS A 175 -7.76 10.35 15.72
C HIS A 175 -7.05 11.56 15.08
N GLY A 176 -6.66 12.53 15.91
CA GLY A 176 -5.74 13.60 15.51
C GLY A 176 -4.28 13.12 15.45
N GLY A 177 -3.45 13.82 14.69
CA GLY A 177 -2.09 13.41 14.34
C GLY A 177 -2.03 12.53 13.09
N ALA A 178 -0.83 12.26 12.59
CA ALA A 178 -0.61 11.33 11.48
C ALA A 178 -0.98 9.88 11.88
N CYS A 179 -1.32 9.04 10.90
CA CYS A 179 -1.47 7.60 11.14
C CYS A 179 -0.12 6.99 11.56
N GLY A 180 -0.16 6.07 12.52
CA GLY A 180 0.99 5.25 12.90
C GLY A 180 1.34 4.21 11.84
N GLU A 181 2.57 3.67 11.90
CA GLU A 181 3.06 2.68 10.93
C GLU A 181 2.17 1.43 10.86
N ASP A 182 1.68 0.95 12.01
CA ASP A 182 0.80 -0.21 12.12
C ASP A 182 -0.65 0.06 11.68
N GLU A 183 -0.99 1.33 11.44
CA GLU A 183 -2.33 1.75 11.00
C GLU A 183 -2.40 1.91 9.48
N LEU A 184 -1.26 2.11 8.82
CA LEU A 184 -1.13 2.18 7.37
C LEU A 184 -1.17 0.76 6.76
N LEU A 185 -1.13 0.66 5.42
CA LEU A 185 -1.16 -0.62 4.70
C LEU A 185 0.07 -1.51 4.94
#